data_AF-A0A415LJA7-F1
#
_entry.id   AF-A0A415LJA7-F1
#
_cell.length_a   1.000
_cell.length_b   1.000
_cell.length_c   1.000
_cell.angle_alpha   90.00
_cell.angle_beta   90.00
_cell.angle_gamma   90.00
#
_symmetry.space_group_name_H-M   'P 1'
#
loop_
_entity.id
_entity.type
_entity.pdbx_description
1 polymer ?
#
loop_
_entity_poly.entity_id
_entity_poly.type
_entity_poly.pdbx_seq_one_letter_code
_entity_poly.pdbx_strand_id
1 'polypeptide(L)'
;MAIEFNFNRLQNLYIATLHSFDKAMAFDIEIGRGRFLFMMYLSDEDKESKDMLFVYMRNTRILRKIKMYGNHKKGDFKVFINEEVKDRFIQELQLIPNGGEFDFICFLNQLNENIPLEITQDIKVRTLRNNRDIIRTLNVIDEAEKTVLIGDRHLSVGTPQDKTLRKLYLYTNASAEDVTHLIKLLKKLNRTVAWTTEDNNYRVADIREMINSLNGSEN
;
A
#
# COMPACT_ATOMS: atom_id res chain seq x y z
N MET A 1 14.04 24.94 8.50
CA MET A 1 12.66 25.49 8.31
C MET A 1 11.82 24.37 7.70
N ALA A 2 10.50 24.32 7.91
CA ALA A 2 9.69 23.29 7.23
C ALA A 2 9.27 23.77 5.84
N ILE A 3 9.44 22.93 4.82
CA ILE A 3 9.00 23.17 3.46
C ILE A 3 7.58 22.63 3.30
N GLU A 4 6.64 23.48 2.90
CA GLU A 4 5.30 23.04 2.45
C GLU A 4 5.36 22.64 0.97
N PHE A 5 4.88 21.45 0.63
CA PHE A 5 4.80 20.98 -0.75
C PHE A 5 3.48 20.24 -1.00
N ASN A 6 2.89 20.39 -2.19
CA ASN A 6 1.64 19.71 -2.55
C ASN A 6 1.88 18.63 -3.62
N PHE A 7 1.74 17.36 -3.25
CA PHE A 7 1.81 16.23 -4.18
C PHE A 7 0.50 16.03 -4.96
N ASN A 8 0.05 17.07 -5.66
CA ASN A 8 -1.27 17.09 -6.31
C ASN A 8 -1.48 15.96 -7.35
N ARG A 9 -0.41 15.41 -7.93
CA ARG A 9 -0.49 14.30 -8.88
C ARG A 9 -0.90 12.97 -8.24
N LEU A 10 -0.95 12.89 -6.91
CA LEU A 10 -1.56 11.75 -6.19
C LEU A 10 -3.07 11.63 -6.39
N GLN A 11 -3.77 12.69 -6.85
CA GLN A 11 -5.23 12.73 -6.87
C GLN A 11 -5.88 11.55 -7.60
N ASN A 12 -5.42 11.24 -8.81
CA ASN A 12 -6.01 10.18 -9.62
C ASN A 12 -5.85 8.81 -8.94
N LEU A 13 -4.64 8.54 -8.45
CA LEU A 13 -4.34 7.31 -7.74
C LEU A 13 -5.17 7.22 -6.44
N TYR A 14 -5.28 8.32 -5.71
CA TYR A 14 -6.04 8.40 -4.46
C TYR A 14 -7.51 8.05 -4.68
N ILE A 15 -8.14 8.66 -5.70
CA ILE A 15 -9.52 8.36 -6.06
C ILE A 15 -9.66 6.89 -6.46
N ALA A 16 -8.78 6.38 -7.32
CA ALA A 16 -8.80 4.96 -7.72
C ALA A 16 -8.67 4.02 -6.51
N THR A 17 -7.82 4.35 -5.54
CA THR A 17 -7.61 3.58 -4.31
C THR A 17 -8.81 3.64 -3.37
N LEU A 18 -9.50 4.79 -3.28
CA LEU A 18 -10.77 4.88 -2.56
C LEU A 18 -11.85 3.97 -3.14
N HIS A 19 -11.80 3.64 -4.43
CA HIS A 19 -12.74 2.73 -5.06
C HIS A 19 -12.26 1.27 -5.10
N SER A 20 -11.01 1.00 -4.77
CA SER A 20 -10.47 -0.37 -4.73
C SER A 20 -10.97 -1.16 -3.51
N PHE A 21 -10.85 -2.48 -3.56
CA PHE A 21 -11.27 -3.37 -2.46
C PHE A 21 -10.26 -3.44 -1.32
N ASP A 22 -8.96 -3.32 -1.62
CA ASP A 22 -7.87 -3.33 -0.64
C ASP A 22 -7.59 -1.98 0.03
N LYS A 23 -8.15 -0.89 -0.54
CA LYS A 23 -7.90 0.49 -0.13
C LYS A 23 -6.40 0.79 0.01
N ALA A 24 -5.55 0.14 -0.78
CA ALA A 24 -4.11 0.23 -0.69
C ALA A 24 -3.53 0.66 -2.03
N MET A 25 -2.52 1.53 -1.96
CA MET A 25 -1.76 2.03 -3.11
C MET A 25 -0.29 1.80 -2.84
N ALA A 26 0.45 1.34 -3.85
CA ALA A 26 1.90 1.25 -3.80
C ALA A 26 2.49 1.41 -5.21
N PHE A 27 3.49 2.27 -5.36
CA PHE A 27 4.23 2.45 -6.61
C PHE A 27 5.65 2.96 -6.35
N ASP A 28 6.55 2.70 -7.29
CA ASP A 28 7.94 3.15 -7.25
C ASP A 28 8.11 4.40 -8.12
N ILE A 29 8.97 5.32 -7.65
CA ILE A 29 9.48 6.46 -8.39
C ILE A 29 11.00 6.38 -8.41
N GLU A 30 11.60 6.60 -9.59
CA GLU A 30 13.03 6.74 -9.77
C GLU A 30 13.36 8.18 -10.14
N ILE A 31 14.30 8.80 -9.41
CA ILE A 31 14.86 10.11 -9.75
C ILE A 31 16.39 10.01 -9.66
N GLY A 32 17.06 10.06 -10.81
CA GLY A 32 18.50 9.81 -10.87
C GLY A 32 18.85 8.45 -10.27
N ARG A 33 19.63 8.42 -9.19
CA ARG A 33 19.94 7.17 -8.47
C ARG A 33 18.96 6.84 -7.35
N GLY A 34 18.12 7.80 -6.94
CA GLY A 34 17.18 7.62 -5.84
C GLY A 34 16.03 6.71 -6.22
N ARG A 35 15.61 5.88 -5.28
CA ARG A 35 14.56 4.88 -5.47
C ARG A 35 13.54 4.98 -4.34
N PHE A 36 12.34 5.44 -4.66
CA PHE A 36 11.32 5.76 -3.67
C PHE A 36 10.08 4.89 -3.89
N LEU A 37 9.73 4.09 -2.89
CA LEU A 37 8.46 3.39 -2.84
C LEU A 37 7.45 4.25 -2.08
N PHE A 38 6.42 4.72 -2.77
CA PHE A 38 5.31 5.47 -2.21
C PHE A 38 4.17 4.51 -1.89
N MET A 39 3.58 4.62 -0.69
CA MET A 39 2.44 3.81 -0.27
C MET A 39 1.40 4.63 0.50
N MET A 40 0.13 4.29 0.33
CA MET A 40 -1.01 4.86 1.04
C MET A 40 -2.04 3.78 1.37
N TYR A 41 -2.70 3.91 2.53
CA TYR A 41 -3.70 2.97 3.02
C TYR A 41 -4.92 3.74 3.50
N LEU A 42 -6.05 3.56 2.82
CA LEU A 42 -7.22 4.43 2.89
C LEU A 42 -8.46 3.76 3.50
N SER A 43 -8.31 2.58 4.13
CA SER A 43 -9.46 1.96 4.79
C SER A 43 -9.93 2.83 5.96
N ASP A 44 -11.22 2.78 6.27
CA ASP A 44 -11.76 3.47 7.44
C ASP A 44 -11.26 2.84 8.76
N GLU A 45 -10.82 1.58 8.70
CA GLU A 45 -10.18 0.84 9.80
C GLU A 45 -8.72 1.27 10.03
N ASP A 46 -8.09 1.88 9.02
CA ASP A 46 -6.70 2.31 8.98
C ASP A 46 -6.50 3.69 9.65
N LYS A 47 -7.11 3.94 10.83
CA LYS A 47 -7.19 5.28 11.46
C LYS A 47 -5.84 6.00 11.60
N GLU A 48 -4.78 5.28 11.93
CA GLU A 48 -3.43 5.85 12.12
C GLU A 48 -2.70 6.14 10.80
N SER A 49 -3.11 5.49 9.69
CA SER A 49 -2.44 5.55 8.39
C SER A 49 -3.22 6.27 7.30
N LYS A 50 -4.51 6.57 7.53
CA LYS A 50 -5.42 7.15 6.52
C LYS A 50 -4.92 8.46 5.89
N ASP A 51 -4.27 9.30 6.69
CA ASP A 51 -3.70 10.59 6.24
C ASP A 51 -2.18 10.55 6.13
N MET A 52 -1.59 9.35 6.02
CA MET A 52 -0.15 9.17 5.95
C MET A 52 0.29 8.78 4.54
N LEU A 53 1.29 9.49 4.04
CA LEU A 53 2.10 9.07 2.91
C LEU A 53 3.34 8.32 3.45
N PHE A 54 3.44 7.05 3.13
CA PHE A 54 4.61 6.26 3.46
C PHE A 54 5.59 6.33 2.29
N VAL A 55 6.80 6.79 2.57
CA VAL A 55 7.89 6.84 1.57
C VAL A 55 9.03 5.97 2.07
N TYR A 56 9.28 4.87 1.38
CA TYR A 56 10.43 4.00 1.63
C TYR A 56 11.53 4.29 0.61
N MET A 57 12.67 4.73 1.13
CA MET A 57 13.87 5.07 0.39
C MET A 57 14.75 3.81 0.30
N ARG A 58 14.87 3.21 -0.89
CA ARG A 58 15.42 1.85 -1.03
C ARG A 58 16.93 1.79 -0.82
N ASN A 59 17.67 2.79 -1.28
CA ASN A 59 19.13 2.80 -1.14
C ASN A 59 19.54 2.94 0.33
N THR A 60 18.87 3.84 1.06
CA THR A 60 19.12 4.09 2.48
C THR A 60 18.38 3.14 3.42
N ARG A 61 17.38 2.41 2.90
CA ARG A 61 16.46 1.53 3.64
C ARG A 61 15.68 2.25 4.75
N ILE A 62 15.41 3.54 4.55
CA ILE A 62 14.68 4.37 5.53
C ILE A 62 13.22 4.48 5.10
N LEU A 63 12.31 4.22 6.04
CA LEU A 63 10.89 4.48 5.89
C LEU A 63 10.52 5.79 6.60
N ARG A 64 9.84 6.69 5.90
CA ARG A 64 9.22 7.88 6.49
C ARG A 64 7.69 7.81 6.39
N LYS A 65 7.04 8.14 7.50
CA LYS A 65 5.60 8.37 7.59
C LYS A 65 5.40 9.88 7.56
N ILE A 66 4.89 10.39 6.44
CA ILE A 66 4.70 11.83 6.23
C ILE A 66 3.21 12.11 6.31
N LYS A 67 2.82 12.96 7.26
CA LYS A 67 1.41 13.35 7.39
C LYS A 67 1.02 14.29 6.24
N MET A 68 -0.08 13.97 5.59
CA MET A 68 -0.70 14.80 4.56
C MET A 68 -1.85 15.63 5.15
N TYR A 69 -2.07 16.80 4.56
CA TYR A 69 -3.08 17.77 4.93
C TYR A 69 -3.80 18.28 3.68
N GLY A 70 -5.05 18.72 3.88
CA GLY A 70 -5.88 19.31 2.82
C GLY A 70 -7.00 18.40 2.37
N ASN A 71 -7.71 18.83 1.33
CA ASN A 71 -8.77 18.06 0.71
C ASN A 71 -8.21 17.15 -0.41
N HIS A 72 -7.79 15.94 -0.04
CA HIS A 72 -7.21 14.95 -0.96
C HIS A 72 -8.12 14.65 -2.17
N LYS A 73 -9.45 14.67 -2.01
CA LYS A 73 -10.39 14.44 -3.12
C LYS A 73 -10.34 15.57 -4.16
N LYS A 74 -9.96 16.79 -3.77
CA LYS A 74 -9.82 17.97 -4.64
C LYS A 74 -8.39 18.18 -5.17
N GLY A 75 -7.43 17.33 -4.81
CA GLY A 75 -6.04 17.46 -5.25
C GLY A 75 -5.09 18.14 -4.26
N ASP A 76 -5.54 18.40 -3.02
CA ASP A 76 -4.69 18.99 -1.98
C ASP A 76 -4.06 17.89 -1.13
N PHE A 77 -2.80 17.55 -1.45
CA PHE A 77 -1.95 16.58 -0.74
C PHE A 77 -0.74 17.30 -0.14
N LYS A 78 -1.01 18.24 0.76
CA LYS A 78 0.01 19.09 1.35
C LYS A 78 0.81 18.32 2.39
N VAL A 79 2.13 18.39 2.30
CA VAL A 79 3.06 17.83 3.29
C VAL A 79 3.99 18.92 3.82
N PHE A 80 4.43 18.75 5.06
CA PHE A 80 5.44 19.60 5.68
C PHE A 80 6.73 18.80 5.87
N ILE A 81 7.77 19.15 5.12
CA ILE A 81 9.06 18.47 5.11
C ILE A 81 10.03 19.28 5.97
N ASN A 82 10.43 18.71 7.11
CA ASN A 82 11.48 19.29 7.96
C ASN A 82 12.89 18.94 7.42
N GLU A 83 13.93 19.54 8.01
CA GLU A 83 15.31 19.29 7.59
C GLU A 83 15.70 17.80 7.71
N GLU A 84 15.26 17.10 8.77
CA GLU A 84 15.57 15.68 8.93
C GLU A 84 15.02 14.83 7.77
N VAL A 85 13.78 15.09 7.35
CA VAL A 85 13.15 14.38 6.23
C VAL A 85 13.86 14.75 4.93
N LYS A 86 14.11 16.05 4.70
CA LYS A 86 14.87 16.55 3.55
C LYS A 86 16.22 15.85 3.41
N ASP A 87 16.98 15.76 4.50
CA ASP A 87 18.30 15.11 4.52
C ASP A 87 18.21 13.63 4.13
N ARG A 88 17.16 12.91 4.54
CA ARG A 88 16.96 11.51 4.12
C ARG A 88 16.68 11.39 2.64
N PHE A 89 15.84 12.26 2.08
CA PHE A 89 15.60 12.29 0.64
C PHE A 89 16.89 12.58 -0.14
N ILE A 90 17.73 13.51 0.33
CA ILE A 90 19.01 13.82 -0.31
C ILE A 90 19.99 12.64 -0.21
N GLN A 91 20.07 11.99 0.95
CA GLN A 91 20.89 10.78 1.13
C GLN A 91 20.46 9.65 0.18
N GLU A 92 19.15 9.49 -0.03
CA GLU A 92 18.61 8.48 -0.96
C GLU A 92 19.08 8.68 -2.40
N LEU A 93 19.29 9.94 -2.82
CA LEU A 93 19.76 10.27 -4.16
C LEU A 93 21.22 9.89 -4.42
N GLN A 94 21.99 9.52 -3.38
CA GLN A 94 23.40 9.11 -3.47
C GLN A 94 24.24 10.07 -4.33
N LEU A 95 24.02 11.38 -4.13
CA LEU A 95 24.69 12.43 -4.90
C LEU A 95 26.19 12.45 -4.57
N ILE A 96 27.01 12.68 -5.59
CA ILE A 96 28.44 12.90 -5.42
C ILE A 96 28.64 14.40 -5.19
N PRO A 97 29.32 14.83 -4.11
CA PRO A 97 29.59 16.24 -3.88
C PRO A 97 30.36 16.85 -5.06
N ASN A 98 29.81 17.90 -5.67
CA ASN A 98 30.42 18.61 -6.80
C ASN A 98 30.50 20.14 -6.59
N GLY A 99 30.28 20.60 -5.35
CA GLY A 99 30.37 22.02 -4.97
C GLY A 99 29.12 22.86 -5.25
N GLY A 100 28.07 22.29 -5.86
CA GLY A 100 26.77 22.96 -6.04
C GLY A 100 25.82 22.78 -4.85
N GLU A 101 24.95 23.77 -4.63
CA GLU A 101 23.84 23.64 -3.68
C GLU A 101 22.73 22.78 -4.30
N PHE A 102 22.16 21.86 -3.52
CA PHE A 102 21.06 21.00 -3.98
C PHE A 102 19.71 21.73 -3.91
N ASP A 103 19.08 21.96 -5.07
CA ASP A 103 17.73 22.52 -5.15
C ASP A 103 16.68 21.46 -4.81
N PHE A 104 16.28 21.44 -3.52
CA PHE A 104 15.30 20.49 -3.01
C PHE A 104 13.88 20.73 -3.57
N ILE A 105 13.51 21.96 -3.93
CA ILE A 105 12.18 22.25 -4.48
C ILE A 105 12.08 21.72 -5.91
N CYS A 106 13.14 21.92 -6.71
CA CYS A 106 13.22 21.31 -8.04
C CYS A 106 13.07 19.77 -7.96
N PHE A 107 13.75 19.14 -7.00
CA PHE A 107 13.62 17.71 -6.76
C PHE A 107 12.19 17.28 -6.38
N LEU A 108 11.50 18.00 -5.49
CA LEU A 108 10.12 17.67 -5.14
C LEU A 108 9.16 17.81 -6.33
N ASN A 109 9.37 18.83 -7.17
CA ASN A 109 8.63 18.96 -8.42
C ASN A 109 8.88 17.76 -9.35
N GLN A 110 10.14 17.33 -9.52
CA GLN A 110 10.46 16.14 -10.31
C GLN A 110 9.82 14.87 -9.74
N LEU A 111 9.85 14.67 -8.42
CA LEU A 111 9.15 13.56 -7.77
C LEU A 111 7.66 13.58 -8.09
N ASN A 112 7.00 14.73 -7.92
CA ASN A 112 5.57 14.88 -8.19
C ASN A 112 5.23 14.59 -9.66
N GLU A 113 6.01 15.11 -10.60
CA GLU A 113 5.80 14.89 -12.03
C GLU A 113 5.98 13.42 -12.44
N ASN A 114 6.81 12.66 -11.74
CA ASN A 114 7.01 11.22 -11.97
C ASN A 114 5.99 10.33 -11.23
N ILE A 115 5.04 10.91 -10.49
CA ILE A 115 3.91 10.14 -9.96
C ILE A 115 3.06 9.63 -11.15
N PRO A 116 2.82 8.31 -11.24
CA PRO A 116 2.04 7.74 -12.33
C PRO A 116 0.58 8.21 -12.24
N LEU A 117 -0.04 8.49 -13.38
CA LEU A 117 -1.43 8.92 -13.43
C LEU A 117 -2.41 7.78 -13.15
N GLU A 118 -1.98 6.54 -13.41
CA GLU A 118 -2.72 5.30 -13.18
C GLU A 118 -1.77 4.16 -12.83
N ILE A 119 -2.28 3.16 -12.10
CA ILE A 119 -1.54 1.94 -11.76
C ILE A 119 -2.46 0.75 -12.07
N THR A 120 -2.01 -0.16 -12.93
CA THR A 120 -2.76 -1.38 -13.20
C THR A 120 -2.78 -2.28 -11.96
N GLN A 121 -3.83 -3.08 -11.81
CA GLN A 121 -3.97 -3.97 -10.65
C GLN A 121 -2.77 -4.94 -10.54
N ASP A 122 -2.25 -5.46 -11.66
CA ASP A 122 -1.10 -6.37 -11.66
C ASP A 122 0.18 -5.69 -11.17
N ILE A 123 0.45 -4.46 -11.64
CA ILE A 123 1.61 -3.68 -11.17
C ILE A 123 1.47 -3.43 -9.66
N LYS A 124 0.29 -2.99 -9.20
CA LYS A 124 0.04 -2.76 -7.78
C LYS A 124 0.30 -4.02 -6.95
N VAL A 125 -0.29 -5.15 -7.33
CA VAL A 125 -0.15 -6.42 -6.59
C VAL A 125 1.30 -6.89 -6.57
N ARG A 126 2.00 -6.81 -7.70
CA ARG A 126 3.43 -7.11 -7.77
C ARG A 126 4.24 -6.19 -6.83
N THR A 127 3.96 -4.89 -6.83
CA THR A 127 4.60 -3.94 -5.93
C THR A 127 4.31 -4.26 -4.47
N LEU A 128 3.06 -4.57 -4.11
CA LEU A 128 2.73 -4.97 -2.74
C LEU A 128 3.49 -6.24 -2.32
N ARG A 129 3.51 -7.28 -3.15
CA ARG A 129 4.21 -8.55 -2.88
C ARG A 129 5.72 -8.36 -2.72
N ASN A 130 6.34 -7.63 -3.64
CA ASN A 130 7.78 -7.36 -3.60
C ASN A 130 8.21 -6.53 -2.38
N ASN A 131 7.27 -5.86 -1.74
CA ASN A 131 7.53 -4.99 -0.59
C ASN A 131 6.80 -5.46 0.68
N ARG A 132 6.34 -6.71 0.74
CA ARG A 132 5.58 -7.24 1.89
C ARG A 132 6.31 -7.07 3.22
N ASP A 133 7.63 -7.23 3.24
CA ASP A 133 8.44 -7.16 4.46
C ASP A 133 8.41 -5.76 5.08
N ILE A 134 8.49 -4.71 4.27
CA ILE A 134 8.38 -3.34 4.75
C ILE A 134 6.92 -2.98 5.08
N ILE A 135 5.95 -3.48 4.31
CA ILE A 135 4.53 -3.22 4.58
C ILE A 135 4.11 -3.82 5.93
N ARG A 136 4.65 -4.98 6.30
CA ARG A 136 4.42 -5.63 7.59
C ARG A 136 4.75 -4.73 8.78
N THR A 137 5.67 -3.77 8.64
CA THR A 137 6.05 -2.85 9.72
C THR A 137 5.12 -1.63 9.85
N LEU A 138 4.10 -1.50 8.99
CA LEU A 138 3.25 -0.30 8.91
C LEU A 138 1.98 -0.37 9.77
N ASN A 139 1.70 -1.49 10.44
CA ASN A 139 0.44 -1.72 11.19
C ASN A 139 -0.84 -1.62 10.31
N VAL A 140 -0.70 -1.90 9.01
CA VAL A 140 -1.76 -1.88 7.99
C VAL A 140 -2.21 -3.28 7.57
N ILE A 141 -1.71 -4.31 8.25
CA ILE A 141 -2.06 -5.71 8.04
C ILE A 141 -2.43 -6.29 9.40
N ASP A 142 -3.55 -7.02 9.45
CA ASP A 142 -4.01 -7.70 10.65
C ASP A 142 -3.21 -8.99 10.92
N GLU A 143 -2.85 -9.26 12.18
CA GLU A 143 -2.01 -10.40 12.60
C GLU A 143 -0.87 -10.65 11.61
N ALA A 144 0.03 -9.67 11.51
CA ALA A 144 0.97 -9.53 10.40
C ALA A 144 2.00 -10.67 10.30
N GLU A 145 2.15 -11.44 11.37
CA GLU A 145 2.94 -12.67 11.48
C GLU A 145 2.26 -13.92 10.88
N LYS A 146 0.92 -13.94 10.76
CA LYS A 146 0.17 -15.06 10.18
C LYS A 146 0.08 -14.94 8.68
N THR A 147 0.93 -15.64 7.93
CA THR A 147 1.07 -15.47 6.47
C THR A 147 0.42 -16.59 5.65
N VAL A 148 0.02 -17.69 6.26
CA VAL A 148 -0.53 -18.86 5.57
C VAL A 148 -2.06 -18.83 5.57
N LEU A 149 -2.67 -18.78 4.39
CA LEU A 149 -4.13 -18.84 4.22
C LEU A 149 -4.64 -20.26 4.47
N ILE A 150 -5.60 -20.42 5.39
CA ILE A 150 -6.18 -21.73 5.73
C ILE A 150 -7.64 -21.89 5.31
N GLY A 151 -8.27 -20.83 4.78
CA GLY A 151 -9.63 -20.86 4.26
C GLY A 151 -10.44 -19.65 4.71
N ASP A 152 -11.75 -19.72 4.55
CA ASP A 152 -12.70 -18.68 4.90
C ASP A 152 -13.67 -19.10 6.00
N ARG A 153 -14.27 -18.11 6.65
CA ARG A 153 -15.24 -18.28 7.74
C ARG A 153 -16.33 -17.22 7.66
N HIS A 154 -17.54 -17.59 8.06
CA HIS A 154 -18.63 -16.64 8.20
C HIS A 154 -18.42 -15.74 9.43
N LEU A 155 -18.79 -14.47 9.31
CA LEU A 155 -18.82 -13.52 10.41
C LEU A 155 -20.25 -13.43 10.95
N SER A 156 -20.45 -13.89 12.18
CA SER A 156 -21.73 -13.75 12.89
C SER A 156 -22.00 -12.31 13.35
N VAL A 157 -20.95 -11.49 13.49
CA VAL A 157 -21.02 -10.09 13.92
C VAL A 157 -19.99 -9.27 13.13
N GLY A 158 -20.37 -8.04 12.75
CA GLY A 158 -19.49 -7.11 12.03
C GLY A 158 -19.37 -7.42 10.54
N THR A 159 -18.40 -6.77 9.89
CA THR A 159 -18.12 -6.89 8.46
C THR A 159 -16.67 -7.32 8.20
N PRO A 160 -16.37 -7.96 7.05
CA PRO A 160 -15.01 -8.35 6.71
C PRO A 160 -14.08 -7.14 6.66
N GLN A 161 -12.99 -7.22 7.42
CA GLN A 161 -12.04 -6.12 7.61
C GLN A 161 -11.07 -6.03 6.43
N ASP A 162 -10.80 -4.81 5.95
CA ASP A 162 -9.90 -4.58 4.81
C ASP A 162 -8.47 -5.01 5.15
N LYS A 163 -8.01 -4.75 6.38
CA LYS A 163 -6.66 -5.14 6.85
C LYS A 163 -6.43 -6.66 6.77
N THR A 164 -7.46 -7.45 7.06
CA THR A 164 -7.39 -8.92 6.99
C THR A 164 -7.43 -9.40 5.54
N LEU A 165 -8.32 -8.83 4.71
CA LEU A 165 -8.47 -9.20 3.30
C LEU A 165 -7.27 -8.77 2.45
N ARG A 166 -6.61 -7.66 2.78
CA ARG A 166 -5.40 -7.16 2.11
C ARG A 166 -4.27 -8.18 2.05
N LYS A 167 -4.20 -9.09 3.03
CA LYS A 167 -3.24 -10.21 3.07
C LYS A 167 -3.35 -11.13 1.86
N LEU A 168 -4.54 -11.24 1.26
CA LEU A 168 -4.73 -12.02 0.03
C LEU A 168 -3.86 -11.49 -1.11
N TYR A 169 -3.71 -10.17 -1.23
CA TYR A 169 -2.82 -9.58 -2.23
C TYR A 169 -1.33 -9.78 -1.92
N LEU A 170 -0.96 -9.82 -0.64
CA LEU A 170 0.43 -9.84 -0.17
C LEU A 170 1.04 -11.24 -0.08
N TYR A 171 0.27 -12.22 0.40
CA TYR A 171 0.80 -13.52 0.85
C TYR A 171 0.29 -14.71 0.03
N THR A 172 -0.49 -14.49 -1.02
CA THR A 172 -0.95 -15.56 -1.91
C THR A 172 -0.33 -15.41 -3.29
N ASN A 173 -0.19 -16.53 -4.00
CA ASN A 173 0.35 -16.58 -5.36
C ASN A 173 -0.74 -16.43 -6.45
N ALA A 174 -2.00 -16.22 -6.07
CA ALA A 174 -3.11 -16.09 -7.02
C ALA A 174 -3.00 -14.84 -7.89
N SER A 175 -3.73 -14.80 -9.01
CA SER A 175 -3.79 -13.60 -9.85
C SER A 175 -4.49 -12.46 -9.10
N ALA A 176 -4.22 -11.22 -9.53
CA ALA A 176 -4.90 -10.06 -8.94
C ALA A 176 -6.41 -10.10 -9.17
N GLU A 177 -6.85 -10.66 -10.30
CA GLU A 177 -8.25 -10.88 -10.64
C GLU A 177 -8.92 -11.88 -9.70
N ASP A 178 -8.31 -13.05 -9.48
CA ASP A 178 -8.82 -14.09 -8.59
C ASP A 178 -8.94 -13.56 -7.15
N VAL A 179 -7.93 -12.85 -6.66
CA VAL A 179 -7.98 -12.21 -5.33
C VAL A 179 -9.10 -11.17 -5.25
N THR A 180 -9.24 -10.32 -6.29
CA THR A 180 -10.29 -9.29 -6.32
C THR A 180 -11.68 -9.93 -6.31
N HIS A 181 -11.86 -11.01 -7.08
CA HIS A 181 -13.12 -11.74 -7.15
C HIS A 181 -13.45 -12.42 -5.82
N LEU A 182 -12.48 -13.08 -5.18
CA LEU A 182 -12.66 -13.67 -3.87
C LEU A 182 -13.06 -12.61 -2.82
N ILE A 183 -12.38 -11.45 -2.77
CA ILE A 183 -12.72 -10.38 -1.82
C ILE A 183 -14.15 -9.87 -2.05
N LYS A 184 -14.59 -9.73 -3.31
CA LYS A 184 -15.98 -9.36 -3.63
C LYS A 184 -16.98 -10.37 -3.05
N LEU A 185 -16.74 -11.66 -3.27
CA LEU A 185 -17.61 -12.73 -2.74
C LEU A 185 -17.63 -12.74 -1.21
N LEU A 186 -16.46 -12.67 -0.58
CA LEU A 186 -16.33 -12.63 0.88
C LEU A 186 -17.11 -11.46 1.48
N LYS A 187 -16.99 -10.25 0.92
CA LYS A 187 -17.76 -9.08 1.37
C LYS A 187 -19.26 -9.26 1.15
N LYS A 188 -19.68 -9.78 -0.01
CA LYS A 188 -21.10 -10.04 -0.33
C LYS A 188 -21.74 -11.03 0.66
N LEU A 189 -21.02 -12.07 1.06
CA LEU A 189 -21.51 -13.16 1.91
C LEU A 189 -21.25 -12.94 3.41
N ASN A 190 -20.72 -11.78 3.80
CA ASN A 190 -20.27 -11.47 5.16
C ASN A 190 -19.30 -12.53 5.72
N ARG A 191 -18.28 -12.89 4.93
CA ARG A 191 -17.24 -13.87 5.27
C ARG A 191 -15.87 -13.22 5.28
N THR A 192 -14.97 -13.73 6.11
CA THR A 192 -13.56 -13.31 6.14
C THR A 192 -12.66 -14.53 5.92
N VAL A 193 -11.36 -14.30 5.81
CA VAL A 193 -10.35 -15.37 5.72
C VAL A 193 -9.64 -15.58 7.04
N ALA A 194 -9.21 -16.81 7.26
CA ALA A 194 -8.40 -17.22 8.39
C ALA A 194 -6.96 -17.43 7.95
N TRP A 195 -6.03 -17.01 8.81
CA TRP A 195 -4.59 -17.08 8.57
C TRP A 195 -3.89 -17.81 9.71
N THR A 196 -2.74 -18.41 9.42
CA THR A 196 -1.87 -19.09 10.40
C THR A 196 -0.39 -18.81 10.10
N THR A 197 0.52 -19.26 10.97
CA THR A 197 1.97 -19.21 10.78
C THR A 197 2.48 -20.44 10.04
N GLU A 198 3.65 -20.36 9.40
CA GLU A 198 4.23 -21.43 8.57
C GLU A 198 4.52 -22.73 9.34
N ASP A 199 4.82 -22.64 10.64
CA ASP A 199 5.17 -23.81 11.48
C ASP A 199 3.98 -24.72 11.80
N ASN A 200 2.77 -24.29 11.48
CA ASN A 200 1.58 -25.08 11.70
C ASN A 200 1.30 -25.89 10.43
N ASN A 201 1.36 -27.22 10.49
CA ASN A 201 1.17 -28.21 9.40
C ASN A 201 -0.19 -28.15 8.64
N TYR A 202 -0.74 -26.98 8.39
CA TYR A 202 -1.99 -26.76 7.67
C TYR A 202 -1.77 -26.86 6.16
N ARG A 203 -2.75 -27.43 5.47
CA ARG A 203 -2.84 -27.34 4.03
C ARG A 203 -3.19 -25.89 3.65
N VAL A 204 -2.35 -25.27 2.83
CA VAL A 204 -2.61 -23.95 2.26
C VAL A 204 -3.89 -24.02 1.43
N ALA A 205 -4.84 -23.14 1.72
CA ALA A 205 -6.09 -23.07 0.97
C ALA A 205 -5.84 -22.49 -0.43
N ASP A 206 -6.51 -23.07 -1.43
CA ASP A 206 -6.46 -22.62 -2.81
C ASP A 206 -7.57 -21.59 -3.09
N ILE A 207 -7.19 -20.43 -3.61
CA ILE A 207 -8.13 -19.33 -3.86
C ILE A 207 -9.22 -19.71 -4.87
N ARG A 208 -8.91 -20.51 -5.89
CA ARG A 208 -9.89 -20.91 -6.91
C ARG A 208 -10.86 -21.94 -6.37
N GLU A 209 -10.40 -22.89 -5.58
CA GLU A 209 -11.27 -23.82 -4.85
C GLU A 209 -12.24 -23.05 -3.93
N MET A 210 -11.74 -22.04 -3.20
CA MET A 210 -12.58 -21.18 -2.36
C MET A 210 -13.63 -20.41 -3.17
N ILE A 211 -13.24 -19.80 -4.29
CA ILE A 211 -14.17 -19.10 -5.20
C ILE A 211 -15.28 -20.05 -5.67
N ASN A 212 -14.92 -21.26 -6.13
CA ASN A 212 -15.89 -22.24 -6.61
C ASN A 212 -16.87 -22.67 -5.51
N SER A 213 -16.37 -22.90 -4.30
CA SER A 213 -17.22 -23.25 -3.15
C SER A 213 -18.19 -22.13 -2.79
N LEU A 214 -17.74 -20.87 -2.82
CA LEU A 214 -18.57 -19.71 -2.47
C LEU A 214 -19.63 -19.43 -3.54
N ASN A 215 -19.29 -19.58 -4.82
CA ASN A 215 -20.26 -19.45 -5.92
C ASN A 215 -21.33 -20.56 -5.87
N GLY A 216 -20.94 -21.79 -5.50
CA GLY A 216 -21.89 -22.89 -5.31
C GLY A 216 -22.83 -22.72 -4.11
N SER A 217 -22.51 -21.83 -3.18
CA SER A 217 -23.34 -21.49 -2.02
C SER A 217 -24.42 -20.43 -2.32
N GLU A 218 -24.46 -19.90 -3.55
CA GLU A 218 -25.50 -18.95 -4.00
C GLU A 218 -26.77 -19.64 -4.52
N ASN A 219 -26.77 -20.98 -4.64
CA ASN A 219 -27.93 -21.81 -5.01
C ASN A 219 -28.53 -22.52 -3.80
#